data_AF-A0A2W6G0B0-F1
#
_entry.id   AF-A0A2W6G0B0-F1
#
_cell.length_a   1.000
_cell.length_b   1.000
_cell.length_c   1.000
_cell.angle_alpha   90.00
_cell.angle_beta   90.00
_cell.angle_gamma   90.00
#
_symmetry.space_group_name_H-M   'P 1'
#
loop_
_entity.id
_entity.type
_entity.pdbx_description
1 polymer ?
#
loop_
_entity_poly.entity_id
_entity_poly.type
_entity_poly.pdbx_seq_one_letter_code
_entity_poly.pdbx_strand_id
1 'polypeptide(L)' 'IGIMKVLDRINRTGTTVVMATHDAAIVDSMRKRVIELEYGKVVRDQSRGVYGQAY' A
#
# COMPACT_ATOMS: atom_id res chain seq x y z
N ILE A 1 -16.05 3.29 -2.30
CA ILE A 1 -15.83 2.04 -3.09
C ILE A 1 -15.57 2.46 -4.53
N GLY A 2 -14.32 2.46 -4.99
CA GLY A 2 -13.90 3.11 -6.25
C GLY A 2 -12.68 2.44 -6.88
N ILE A 3 -11.86 3.21 -7.59
CA ILE A 3 -10.66 2.74 -8.34
C ILE A 3 -9.76 1.79 -7.53
N MET A 4 -9.65 2.00 -6.22
CA MET A 4 -8.86 1.15 -5.32
C MET A 4 -9.29 -0.32 -5.31
N LYS A 5 -10.58 -0.63 -5.48
CA LYS A 5 -11.04 -2.02 -5.58
C LYS A 5 -10.64 -2.66 -6.91
N VAL A 6 -10.60 -1.87 -7.98
CA VAL A 6 -10.16 -2.34 -9.30
C VAL A 6 -8.66 -2.67 -9.25
N LEU A 7 -7.86 -1.77 -8.66
CA LEU A 7 -6.43 -1.99 -8.48
C LEU A 7 -6.13 -3.19 -7.58
N ASP A 8 -6.87 -3.40 -6.49
CA ASP A 8 -6.69 -4.60 -5.65
C ASP A 8 -7.07 -5.88 -6.42
N ARG A 9 -8.12 -5.86 -7.24
CA ARG A 9 -8.50 -7.02 -8.08
C ARG A 9 -7.42 -7.35 -9.11
N ILE A 10 -6.85 -6.35 -9.79
CA ILE A 10 -5.73 -6.51 -10.72
C ILE A 10 -4.50 -7.05 -9.98
N ASN A 11 -4.22 -6.53 -8.77
CA ASN A 11 -3.10 -7.04 -7.98
C ASN A 11 -3.28 -8.51 -7.59
N ARG A 12 -4.51 -8.94 -7.28
CA ARG A 12 -4.85 -10.34 -6.96
C ARG A 12 -4.74 -11.29 -8.17
N THR A 13 -4.77 -10.78 -9.40
CA THR A 13 -4.53 -11.61 -10.61
C THR A 13 -3.05 -11.82 -10.92
N GLY A 14 -2.14 -11.42 -10.01
CA GLY A 14 -0.69 -11.60 -10.16
C GLY A 14 0.02 -10.40 -10.78
N THR A 15 -0.70 -9.33 -11.11
CA THR A 15 -0.10 -8.11 -11.62
C THR A 15 0.52 -7.31 -10.48
N THR A 16 1.78 -6.90 -10.63
CA THR A 16 2.40 -5.93 -9.73
C THR A 16 1.81 -4.54 -9.99
N VAL A 17 1.28 -3.90 -8.94
CA VAL A 17 0.71 -2.55 -9.01
C VAL A 17 1.55 -1.62 -8.15
N VAL A 18 2.03 -0.53 -8.73
CA VAL A 18 2.68 0.57 -8.00
C VAL A 18 1.75 1.77 -8.02
N MET A 19 1.51 2.37 -6.86
CA MET A 19 0.66 3.55 -6.71
C MET A 19 1.43 4.64 -5.99
N ALA A 20 1.42 5.85 -6.53
CA ALA A 20 1.87 7.06 -5.86
C ALA A 20 0.64 7.90 -5.49
N THR A 21 0.52 8.32 -4.23
CA THR A 21 -0.60 9.12 -3.74
C THR A 21 -0.17 9.96 -2.55
N HIS A 22 -0.85 11.09 -2.34
CA HIS A 22 -0.77 11.89 -1.10
C HIS A 22 -1.88 11.53 -0.09
N ASP A 23 -2.78 10.61 -0.44
CA ASP A 23 -3.87 10.18 0.45
C ASP A 23 -3.40 9.09 1.42
N ALA A 24 -2.98 9.52 2.61
CA ALA A 24 -2.53 8.62 3.67
C ALA A 24 -3.63 7.67 4.17
N ALA A 25 -4.90 8.11 4.21
CA ALA A 25 -6.00 7.29 4.69
C ALA A 25 -6.25 6.08 3.76
N ILE A 26 -6.14 6.29 2.44
CA ILE A 26 -6.21 5.19 1.47
C ILE A 26 -5.04 4.22 1.66
N VAL A 27 -3.80 4.73 1.77
CA VAL A 27 -2.59 3.91 1.95
C VAL A 27 -2.73 3.01 3.19
N ASP A 28 -3.15 3.58 4.31
CA ASP A 28 -3.35 2.85 5.58
C ASP A 28 -4.45 1.80 5.46
N SER A 29 -5.55 2.12 4.77
CA SER A 29 -6.67 1.19 4.58
C SER A 29 -6.32 -0.03 3.71
N MET A 30 -5.41 0.12 2.75
CA MET A 30 -5.01 -0.94 1.82
C MET A 30 -4.13 -2.01 2.48
N ARG A 31 -3.35 -1.64 3.51
CA ARG A 31 -2.44 -2.54 4.23
C ARG A 31 -1.45 -3.30 3.33
N LYS A 32 -1.04 -2.68 2.22
CA LYS A 32 -0.01 -3.18 1.29
C LYS A 32 1.37 -2.65 1.72
N ARG A 33 2.42 -2.99 0.95
CA ARG A 33 3.75 -2.41 1.18
C ARG A 33 3.71 -0.90 0.96
N VAL A 34 4.31 -0.14 1.86
CA VAL A 34 4.42 1.32 1.77
C VAL A 34 5.89 1.70 1.66
N ILE A 35 6.22 2.51 0.66
CA ILE A 35 7.54 3.11 0.48
C ILE A 35 7.36 4.61 0.54
N GLU A 36 7.98 5.26 1.52
CA GLU A 36 7.93 6.71 1.71
C GLU A 36 9.26 7.32 1.28
N LEU A 37 9.15 8.41 0.52
CA LEU A 37 10.30 9.15 0.00
C LEU A 37 10.29 10.56 0.57
N GLU A 38 11.44 11.00 1.07
CA GLU A 38 11.70 12.40 1.41
C GLU A 38 13.01 12.83 0.76
N TYR A 39 13.00 13.99 0.08
CA TYR A 39 14.18 14.55 -0.58
C TYR A 39 14.95 13.55 -1.46
N GLY A 40 14.23 12.66 -2.16
CA GLY A 40 14.82 11.64 -3.05
C GLY A 40 15.42 10.42 -2.34
N LYS A 41 15.22 10.28 -1.03
CA LYS A 41 15.68 9.13 -0.23
C LYS A 41 14.49 8.35 0.32
N VAL A 42 14.63 7.02 0.37
CA VAL A 42 13.67 6.16 1.08
C VAL A 42 13.84 6.37 2.58
N VAL A 43 12.81 6.89 3.22
CA VAL A 43 12.78 7.11 4.68
C VAL A 43 11.95 6.05 5.41
N ARG A 44 11.06 5.36 4.69
CA ARG A 44 10.24 4.27 5.23
C ARG A 44 10.02 3.20 4.17
N ASP A 45 10.17 1.95 4.59
CA ASP A 45 9.79 0.77 3.80
C ASP A 45 9.13 -0.25 4.72
N GLN A 46 7.83 -0.45 4.55
CA GLN A 46 7.03 -1.35 5.38
C GLN A 46 6.39 -2.40 4.51
N SER A 47 6.79 -3.66 4.67
CA SER A 47 6.41 -4.79 3.80
C SER A 47 4.94 -5.19 3.91
N ARG A 48 4.31 -5.02 5.08
CA ARG A 48 2.88 -5.21 5.33
C ARG A 48 2.47 -4.36 6.53
N GLY A 49 1.34 -3.65 6.45
CA GLY A 49 0.62 -3.21 7.65
C GLY A 49 0.04 -4.44 8.35
N VAL A 50 0.75 -4.99 9.35
CA VAL A 50 0.37 -6.24 10.02
C VAL A 50 -0.60 -5.95 11.16
N TYR A 51 -1.72 -6.68 11.21
CA TYR A 51 -2.06 -7.39 12.45
C TYR A 51 -2.51 -8.79 12.08
N GLY A 52 -1.64 -9.77 12.36
CA GLY A 52 -2.08 -11.07 12.83
C GLY A 52 -2.15 -10.95 14.34
N GLN A 53 -3.33 -11.19 14.92
CA GLN A 53 -3.43 -11.36 16.36
C GLN A 53 -2.60 -12.58 16.79
N ALA A 54 -1.76 -12.38 17.80
CA ALA A 54 -1.49 -13.36 18.84
C ALA A 54 -1.17 -12.56 20.12
N TYR A 55 -2.02 -12.78 21.13
CA TYR A 55 -2.24 -12.08 22.40
C TYR A 55 -3.08 -10.81 22.33
#